data_AF-A0A945MF00-F1
#
_entry.id   AF-A0A945MF00-F1
#
_cell.length_a   1.000
_cell.length_b   1.000
_cell.length_c   1.000
_cell.angle_alpha   90.00
_cell.angle_beta   90.00
_cell.angle_gamma   90.00
#
_symmetry.space_group_name_H-M   'P 1'
#
loop_
_entity.id
_entity.type
_entity.pdbx_description
1 polymer ?
#
loop_
_entity_poly.entity_id
_entity_poly.type
_entity_poly.pdbx_seq_one_letter_code
_entity_poly.pdbx_strand_id
1 'polypeptide(L)'
;MVIKDGFNWLAFIAPPIWAAYNNLWSALFALIAGLFCLEWLLVVMGFDFNGLMALYFSVSIIFGWIANDLKMRQLKKEKYTFISILYGESKDHIIAQFYRNNTSYKSDDSYRVEYL
;
A
#
# COMPACT_ATOMS: atom_id res chain seq x y z
N MET A 1 -13.85 -15.07 2.36
CA MET A 1 -14.00 -13.62 2.12
C MET A 1 -13.21 -13.30 0.86
N VAL A 2 -13.83 -12.81 -0.22
CA VAL A 2 -13.25 -12.79 -1.59
C VAL A 2 -12.39 -11.55 -1.88
N ILE A 3 -12.31 -10.62 -0.94
CA ILE A 3 -11.46 -9.44 -1.06
C ILE A 3 -10.03 -9.88 -0.74
N LYS A 4 -9.09 -9.72 -1.68
CA LYS A 4 -7.66 -9.91 -1.42
C LYS A 4 -7.28 -9.05 -0.21
N ASP A 5 -6.61 -9.61 0.80
CA ASP A 5 -6.15 -8.89 2.02
C ASP A 5 -5.29 -7.64 1.71
N GLY A 6 -4.87 -7.47 0.45
CA GLY A 6 -4.13 -6.30 -0.04
C GLY A 6 -4.96 -5.18 -0.67
N PHE A 7 -6.30 -5.25 -0.73
CA PHE A 7 -7.10 -4.16 -1.31
C PHE A 7 -7.24 -2.96 -0.35
N ASN A 8 -6.96 -1.75 -0.83
CA ASN A 8 -7.08 -0.53 -0.05
C ASN A 8 -8.32 0.28 -0.47
N TRP A 9 -9.36 0.25 0.35
CA TRP A 9 -10.62 0.94 0.10
C TRP A 9 -10.49 2.46 -0.03
N LEU A 10 -9.63 3.08 0.77
CA LEU A 10 -9.43 4.53 0.70
C LEU A 10 -8.72 4.92 -0.60
N ALA A 11 -7.78 4.10 -1.05
CA ALA A 11 -7.10 4.29 -2.33
C ALA A 11 -8.01 4.02 -3.54
N PHE A 12 -9.07 3.23 -3.39
CA PHE A 12 -10.09 3.05 -4.41
C PHE A 12 -11.06 4.22 -4.48
N ILE A 13 -11.60 4.68 -3.34
CA ILE A 13 -12.59 5.75 -3.31
C ILE A 13 -11.98 7.11 -3.66
N ALA A 14 -10.80 7.39 -3.11
CA ALA A 14 -10.10 8.65 -3.31
C ALA A 14 -8.60 8.41 -3.57
N PRO A 15 -8.24 7.87 -4.75
CA PRO A 15 -6.86 7.58 -5.11
C PRO A 15 -5.88 8.76 -4.87
N PRO A 16 -6.21 10.01 -5.26
CA PRO A 16 -5.31 11.16 -5.03
C PRO A 16 -5.14 11.50 -3.54
N ILE A 17 -6.23 11.48 -2.77
CA ILE A 17 -6.22 11.82 -1.34
C ILE A 17 -5.38 10.80 -0.57
N TRP A 18 -5.57 9.52 -0.89
CA TRP A 18 -4.79 8.44 -0.27
C TRP A 18 -3.29 8.55 -0.58
N ALA A 19 -2.93 8.83 -1.84
CA ALA A 19 -1.54 8.99 -2.24
C ALA A 19 -0.87 10.18 -1.54
N ALA A 20 -1.57 11.32 -1.43
CA ALA A 20 -1.11 12.49 -0.70
C ALA A 20 -0.94 12.20 0.80
N TYR A 21 -1.92 11.55 1.44
CA TYR A 21 -1.88 11.21 2.86
C TYR A 21 -0.70 10.31 3.24
N ASN A 22 -0.32 9.37 2.37
CA ASN A 22 0.82 8.48 2.62
C ASN A 22 2.16 9.09 2.14
N ASN A 23 2.21 10.38 1.76
CA ASN A 23 3.38 11.06 1.20
C ASN A 23 3.97 10.37 -0.05
N LEU A 24 3.14 9.63 -0.80
CA LEU A 24 3.50 8.94 -2.03
C LEU A 24 3.45 9.90 -3.23
N TRP A 25 4.26 10.96 -3.20
CA TRP A 25 4.25 12.02 -4.22
C TRP A 25 4.54 11.50 -5.63
N SER A 26 5.45 10.54 -5.78
CA SER A 26 5.74 9.94 -7.09
C SER A 26 4.54 9.17 -7.66
N ALA A 27 3.79 8.45 -6.81
CA ALA A 27 2.58 7.76 -7.23
C ALA A 27 1.45 8.75 -7.55
N LEU A 28 1.34 9.85 -6.79
CA LEU A 28 0.38 10.92 -7.06
C LEU A 28 0.64 11.58 -8.43
N PHE A 29 1.89 11.96 -8.72
CA PHE A 29 2.25 12.53 -10.03
C PHE A 29 1.99 11.54 -11.17
N ALA A 30 2.36 10.27 -11.00
CA ALA A 30 2.10 9.24 -11.99
C ALA A 30 0.60 9.02 -12.25
N LEU A 31 -0.22 9.05 -11.19
CA LEU A 31 -1.68 8.94 -11.28
C LEU A 31 -2.28 10.13 -12.03
N ILE A 32 -1.90 11.36 -11.66
CA ILE A 32 -2.42 12.57 -12.29
C ILE A 32 -2.02 12.60 -13.77
N ALA A 33 -0.75 12.38 -14.07
CA ALA A 33 -0.25 12.34 -15.45
C ALA A 33 -0.92 11.23 -16.27
N GLY A 34 -1.10 10.04 -15.69
CA GLY A 34 -1.78 8.92 -16.32
C GLY A 34 -3.25 9.22 -16.65
N LEU A 35 -3.98 9.81 -15.70
CA LEU A 35 -5.38 10.21 -15.90
C LEU A 35 -5.50 11.28 -17.00
N PHE A 36 -4.67 12.32 -16.97
CA PHE A 36 -4.67 13.35 -18.03
C PHE A 36 -4.38 12.76 -19.41
N CYS A 37 -3.39 11.87 -19.52
CA CYS A 37 -3.04 11.23 -20.78
C CYS A 37 -4.17 10.36 -21.32
N LEU A 38 -4.81 9.57 -20.45
CA LEU A 38 -5.92 8.70 -20.80
C LEU A 38 -7.19 9.47 -21.15
N GLU A 39 -7.52 10.51 -20.39
CA GLU A 39 -8.65 11.41 -20.67
C GLU A 39 -8.47 12.08 -22.03
N TRP A 40 -7.28 12.63 -22.30
CA TRP A 40 -6.98 13.25 -23.59
C TRP A 40 -7.15 12.26 -24.75
N LEU A 41 -6.66 11.02 -24.59
CA LEU A 41 -6.80 9.98 -25.59
C LEU A 41 -8.27 9.61 -25.84
N LEU A 42 -9.09 9.48 -24.78
CA LEU A 42 -10.51 9.20 -24.92
C LEU A 42 -11.27 10.32 -25.63
N VAL A 43 -10.96 11.58 -25.31
CA VAL A 43 -11.56 12.75 -25.96
C VAL A 43 -11.22 12.78 -27.44
N VAL A 44 -9.96 12.50 -27.81
CA VAL A 44 -9.53 12.42 -29.22
C VAL A 44 -10.22 11.26 -29.96
N MET A 45 -10.50 10.16 -29.27
CA MET A 45 -11.26 9.03 -29.83
C MET A 45 -12.77 9.26 -29.89
N GLY A 46 -13.27 10.39 -29.38
CA GLY A 46 -14.69 10.75 -29.42
C GLY A 46 -15.55 10.03 -28.38
N PHE A 47 -14.95 9.52 -27.29
CA PHE A 47 -15.72 8.94 -26.20
C PHE A 47 -16.52 10.00 -25.44
N ASP A 48 -17.68 9.60 -24.96
CA ASP A 48 -18.58 10.44 -24.18
C ASP A 48 -18.24 10.42 -22.68
N PHE A 49 -19.09 11.10 -21.90
CA PHE A 49 -18.98 11.13 -20.44
C PHE A 49 -19.01 9.73 -19.79
N ASN A 50 -19.73 8.78 -20.38
CA ASN A 50 -19.80 7.41 -19.87
C ASN A 50 -18.45 6.70 -20.02
N GLY A 51 -17.76 6.91 -21.15
CA GLY A 51 -16.40 6.43 -21.36
C GLY A 51 -15.42 6.97 -20.33
N LEU A 52 -15.50 8.26 -20.02
CA LEU A 52 -14.69 8.89 -18.97
C LEU A 52 -14.97 8.30 -17.59
N MET A 53 -16.25 8.13 -17.21
CA MET A 53 -16.59 7.50 -15.93
C MET A 53 -16.06 6.07 -15.82
N ALA A 54 -16.21 5.27 -16.87
CA ALA A 54 -15.69 3.90 -16.92
C ALA A 54 -14.16 3.87 -16.75
N LEU A 55 -13.46 4.83 -17.35
CA LEU A 55 -12.02 5.00 -17.19
C LEU A 55 -11.63 5.33 -15.75
N TYR A 56 -12.25 6.36 -15.15
CA TYR A 56 -11.96 6.74 -13.77
C TYR A 56 -12.23 5.60 -12.80
N PHE A 57 -13.32 4.88 -12.99
CA PHE A 57 -13.66 3.72 -12.16
C PHE A 57 -12.62 2.60 -12.31
N SER A 58 -12.20 2.30 -13.55
CA SER A 58 -11.17 1.29 -13.84
C SER A 58 -9.83 1.64 -13.19
N VAL A 59 -9.38 2.89 -13.34
CA VAL A 59 -8.15 3.39 -12.71
C VAL A 59 -8.26 3.30 -11.18
N SER A 60 -9.40 3.67 -10.62
CA SER A 60 -9.64 3.61 -9.17
C SER A 60 -9.55 2.17 -8.64
N ILE A 61 -10.11 1.19 -9.33
CA ILE A 61 -10.00 -0.24 -8.96
C ILE A 61 -8.54 -0.68 -8.96
N ILE A 62 -7.82 -0.37 -10.04
CA ILE A 62 -6.39 -0.72 -10.17
C ILE A 62 -5.61 -0.10 -9.02
N PHE A 63 -5.86 1.17 -8.71
CA PHE A 63 -5.18 1.88 -7.63
C PHE A 63 -5.48 1.28 -6.25
N GLY A 64 -6.74 0.93 -5.98
CA GLY A 64 -7.13 0.19 -4.77
C GLY A 64 -6.36 -1.12 -4.61
N TRP A 65 -6.02 -1.80 -5.71
CA TRP A 65 -5.24 -3.03 -5.66
C TRP A 65 -3.74 -2.79 -5.43
N ILE A 66 -3.12 -1.85 -6.14
CA ILE A 66 -1.66 -1.64 -6.07
C ILE A 66 -1.22 -0.73 -4.91
N ALA A 67 -2.15 -0.03 -4.26
CA ALA A 67 -1.85 0.94 -3.21
C ALA A 67 -0.98 0.37 -2.08
N ASN A 68 -1.34 -0.79 -1.52
CA ASN A 68 -0.59 -1.37 -0.42
C ASN A 68 0.83 -1.80 -0.86
N ASP A 69 0.99 -2.24 -2.11
CA ASP A 69 2.31 -2.56 -2.68
C ASP A 69 3.17 -1.30 -2.84
N LEU A 70 2.59 -0.19 -3.29
CA LEU A 70 3.29 1.10 -3.40
C LEU A 70 3.80 1.57 -2.03
N LYS A 71 2.95 1.47 -1.00
CA LYS A 71 3.32 1.79 0.38
C LYS A 71 4.43 0.87 0.90
N MET A 72 4.33 -0.44 0.67
CA MET A 72 5.40 -1.37 1.05
C MET A 72 6.72 -1.07 0.34
N ARG A 73 6.69 -0.71 -0.95
CA ARG A 73 7.90 -0.32 -1.71
C ARG A 73 8.54 0.94 -1.14
N GLN A 74 7.75 1.94 -0.74
CA GLN A 74 8.28 3.14 -0.07
C GLN A 74 8.94 2.77 1.26
N LEU A 75 8.26 2.00 2.11
CA LEU A 75 8.81 1.57 3.39
C LEU A 75 10.12 0.79 3.22
N LYS A 76 10.23 -0.06 2.19
CA LYS A 76 11.48 -0.74 1.85
C LYS A 76 12.60 0.23 1.45
N LYS A 77 12.30 1.29 0.70
CA LYS A 77 13.28 2.35 0.37
C LYS A 77 13.76 3.09 1.60
N GLU A 78 12.87 3.28 2.58
CA GLU A 78 13.17 3.90 3.87
C GLU A 78 13.85 2.94 4.88
N LYS A 79 14.34 1.77 4.41
CA LYS A 79 15.01 0.73 5.21
C LYS A 79 14.14 0.07 6.27
N TYR A 80 12.81 0.20 6.19
CA TYR A 80 11.92 -0.61 7.02
C TYR A 80 11.89 -2.05 6.51
N THR A 81 11.98 -3.00 7.44
CA THR A 81 11.85 -4.44 7.16
C THR A 81 10.51 -4.93 7.68
N PHE A 82 9.78 -5.66 6.84
CA PHE A 82 8.57 -6.34 7.27
C PHE A 82 8.96 -7.58 8.08
N ILE A 83 8.52 -7.65 9.34
CA ILE A 83 8.87 -8.74 10.26
C ILE A 83 7.72 -9.75 10.34
N SER A 84 6.53 -9.31 10.77
CA SER A 84 5.35 -10.17 10.88
C SER A 84 4.08 -9.33 11.04
N ILE A 85 2.91 -9.96 10.83
CA ILE A 85 1.61 -9.40 11.21
C ILE A 85 1.30 -9.89 12.62
N LEU A 86 1.02 -8.97 13.53
CA LEU A 86 0.61 -9.28 14.90
C LEU A 86 -0.87 -8.98 15.08
N TYR A 87 -1.58 -9.90 15.72
CA TYR A 87 -3.00 -9.76 16.04
C TYR A 87 -3.15 -9.78 17.55
N GLY A 88 -4.00 -8.90 18.08
CA GLY A 88 -4.26 -8.82 19.52
C GLY A 88 -5.49 -8.01 19.83
N GLU A 89 -6.03 -8.22 21.03
CA GLU A 89 -7.27 -7.59 21.48
C GLU A 89 -7.09 -6.09 21.78
N SER A 90 -5.85 -5.65 22.03
CA SER A 90 -5.51 -4.25 22.27
C SER A 90 -4.15 -3.89 21.69
N LYS A 91 -3.95 -2.59 21.48
CA LYS A 91 -2.66 -2.03 21.02
C LYS A 91 -1.52 -2.40 21.99
N ASP A 92 -1.78 -2.34 23.29
CA ASP A 92 -0.80 -2.67 24.31
C ASP A 92 -0.43 -4.16 24.28
N HIS A 93 -1.42 -5.03 24.02
CA HIS A 93 -1.18 -6.46 23.83
C HIS A 93 -0.29 -6.74 22.61
N ILE A 94 -0.54 -6.05 21.49
CA ILE A 94 0.27 -6.17 20.26
C ILE A 94 1.71 -5.69 20.51
N ILE A 95 1.89 -4.58 21.23
CA ILE A 95 3.21 -4.04 21.57
C ILE A 95 3.96 -5.02 22.49
N ALA A 96 3.29 -5.53 23.53
CA ALA A 96 3.88 -6.51 24.43
C ALA A 96 4.28 -7.80 23.69
N GLN A 97 3.45 -8.26 22.74
CA GLN A 97 3.75 -9.41 21.89
C GLN A 97 4.95 -9.15 20.96
N PHE A 98 5.05 -7.96 20.36
CA PHE A 98 6.20 -7.57 19.54
C PHE A 98 7.51 -7.64 20.31
N TYR A 99 7.54 -7.04 21.51
CA TYR A 99 8.74 -7.09 22.36
C TYR A 99 9.11 -8.51 22.76
N ARG A 100 8.11 -9.33 23.13
CA ARG A 100 8.31 -10.75 23.48
C ARG A 100 8.93 -11.54 22.32
N ASN A 101 8.43 -11.37 21.10
CA ASN A 101 8.96 -12.08 19.93
C ASN A 101 10.38 -11.61 19.58
N ASN A 102 10.66 -10.31 19.68
CA ASN A 102 11.99 -9.77 19.38
C ASN A 102 13.05 -10.13 20.43
N THR A 103 12.69 -10.29 21.71
CA THR A 103 13.65 -10.73 22.74
C THR A 103 14.00 -12.21 22.59
N SER A 104 13.04 -13.08 22.26
CA SER A 104 13.34 -14.48 21.93
C SER A 104 14.21 -14.62 20.67
N TYR A 105 14.00 -13.80 19.64
CA TYR A 105 14.88 -13.78 18.47
C TYR A 105 16.33 -13.41 18.83
N LYS A 106 16.51 -12.41 19.69
CA LYS A 106 17.86 -11.96 20.12
C LYS A 106 18.58 -12.97 21.02
N SER A 107 17.86 -13.72 21.85
CA SER A 107 18.50 -14.74 22.71
C SER A 107 18.99 -15.92 21.88
N ASP A 108 18.22 -16.39 20.90
CA ASP A 108 18.58 -17.54 20.07
C ASP A 108 19.81 -17.26 19.20
N ASP A 109 19.95 -16.04 18.68
CA ASP A 109 21.15 -15.61 17.95
C ASP A 109 22.37 -15.45 18.89
N SER A 110 22.21 -14.98 20.13
CA SER A 110 23.35 -14.83 21.06
C SER A 110 23.93 -16.18 21.49
N TYR A 111 23.09 -17.20 21.66
CA TYR A 111 23.57 -18.56 21.93
C TYR A 111 24.28 -19.17 20.72
N ARG A 112 24.01 -18.73 19.49
CA ARG A 112 24.65 -19.27 18.28
C ARG A 112 26.07 -18.76 18.05
N VAL A 113 26.40 -17.55 18.50
CA VAL A 113 27.74 -16.95 18.37
C VAL A 113 28.71 -17.37 19.47
N GLU A 114 28.21 -17.88 20.60
CA GLU A 114 29.05 -18.30 21.74
C GLU A 114 29.66 -19.71 21.57
N TYR A 115 29.24 -20.47 20.55
CA TYR A 115 29.75 -21.82 20.24
C TYR A 115 30.59 -21.89 18.94
N LEU A 116 31.01 -20.74 18.39
CA LEU A 116 31.95 -20.64 17.27
C LEU A 116 33.26 -20.00 17.72
#